data_AF-A0AAV6B8L5-F1
#
_entry.id   AF-A0AAV6B8L5-F1
#
_cell.length_a   1.000
_cell.length_b   1.000
_cell.length_c   1.000
_cell.angle_alpha   90.00
_cell.angle_beta   90.00
_cell.angle_gamma   90.00
#
_symmetry.space_group_name_H-M   'P 1'
#
loop_
_entity.id
_entity.type
_entity.pdbx_description
1 polymer ?
#
loop_
_entity_poly.entity_id
_entity_poly.type
_entity_poly.pdbx_seq_one_letter_code
_entity_poly.pdbx_strand_id
1 'polypeptide(L)' 'MIKKVSGGYKVLSEKGKNLGGPYKSKAAAEKRLRQVEYFKHKG' A
#
# COMPACT_ATOMS: atom_id res chain seq x y z
N MET A 1 -3.96 -3.48 2.05
CA MET A 1 -3.02 -4.49 2.60
C MET A 1 -1.61 -4.30 2.05
N ILE A 2 -0.56 -4.70 2.80
CA ILE A 2 0.84 -4.65 2.33
C ILE A 2 1.28 -6.06 1.97
N LYS A 3 1.87 -6.24 0.79
CA LYS A 3 2.42 -7.52 0.31
C LYS A 3 3.91 -7.37 0.02
N LYS A 4 4.73 -8.25 0.58
CA LYS A 4 6.17 -8.33 0.26
C LYS A 4 6.32 -9.00 -1.11
N VAL A 5 7.14 -8.40 -1.95
CA VAL A 5 7.48 -8.89 -3.30
C VAL A 5 9.00 -8.90 -3.44
N SER A 6 9.52 -9.55 -4.49
CA SER A 6 10.97 -9.61 -4.76
C SER A 6 11.65 -8.24 -4.77
N GLY A 7 10.95 -7.19 -5.24
CA GLY A 7 11.43 -5.81 -5.28
C GLY A 7 11.10 -4.93 -4.06
N GLY A 8 10.61 -5.50 -2.95
CA GLY A 8 10.27 -4.75 -1.73
C GLY A 8 8.83 -4.96 -1.25
N TYR A 9 8.06 -3.88 -1.08
CA TYR A 9 6.72 -3.90 -0.50
C TYR A 9 5.71 -3.20 -1.41
N LYS A 10 4.61 -3.85 -1.76
CA LYS A 10 3.50 -3.25 -2.51
C LYS A 10 2.28 -3.09 -1.61
N VAL A 11 1.48 -2.07 -1.88
CA VAL A 11 0.18 -1.85 -1.23
C VAL A 11 -0.90 -2.29 -2.21
N LEU A 12 -1.73 -3.25 -1.79
CA LEU A 12 -2.84 -3.79 -2.58
C LEU A 12 -4.18 -3.48 -1.91
N SER A 13 -5.25 -3.39 -2.69
CA SER A 13 -6.62 -3.43 -2.18
C SER A 13 -7.01 -4.86 -1.80
N GLU A 14 -8.12 -5.01 -1.07
CA GLU A 14 -8.69 -6.34 -0.80
C GLU A 14 -9.04 -7.11 -2.08
N LYS A 15 -9.42 -6.38 -3.14
CA LYS A 15 -9.68 -6.95 -4.47
C LYS A 15 -8.40 -7.19 -5.29
N GLY A 16 -7.21 -7.04 -4.69
CA GLY A 16 -5.93 -7.27 -5.36
C GLY A 16 -5.46 -6.13 -6.28
N LYS A 17 -6.16 -4.98 -6.32
CA LYS A 17 -5.75 -3.82 -7.12
C LYS A 17 -4.48 -3.21 -6.54
N ASN A 18 -3.51 -2.86 -7.38
CA ASN A 18 -2.31 -2.16 -6.93
C ASN A 18 -2.65 -0.72 -6.53
N LEU A 19 -2.43 -0.37 -5.26
CA LEU A 19 -2.66 0.96 -4.68
C LEU A 19 -1.34 1.74 -4.48
N GLY A 20 -0.20 1.09 -4.70
CA GLY A 20 1.12 1.73 -4.69
C GLY A 20 2.29 0.75 -4.54
N GLY A 21 3.48 1.21 -4.93
CA GLY A 21 4.74 0.48 -4.82
C GLY A 21 5.23 -0.11 -6.15
N PRO A 22 6.38 -0.82 -6.14
CA PRO A 22 7.09 -1.35 -4.98
C PRO A 22 7.89 -0.30 -4.19
N TYR A 23 7.82 -0.40 -2.86
CA TYR A 23 8.56 0.42 -1.89
C TYR A 23 9.72 -0.38 -1.30
N LYS A 24 10.86 0.28 -1.05
CA LYS A 24 12.05 -0.38 -0.47
C LYS A 24 11.84 -0.82 0.99
N SER A 25 10.98 -0.13 1.74
CA SER A 25 10.73 -0.41 3.17
C SER A 25 9.25 -0.60 3.48
N LYS A 26 8.97 -1.37 4.53
CA LYS A 26 7.61 -1.59 5.05
C LYS A 26 6.98 -0.26 5.52
N ALA A 27 7.78 0.60 6.16
CA ALA A 27 7.33 1.90 6.65
C ALA A 27 6.79 2.82 5.53
N ALA A 28 7.42 2.80 4.35
CA ALA A 28 6.93 3.57 3.20
C ALA A 28 5.59 3.01 2.68
N ALA A 29 5.44 1.69 2.64
CA ALA A 29 4.18 1.04 2.29
C ALA A 29 3.06 1.33 3.32
N GLU A 30 3.39 1.39 4.61
CA GLU A 30 2.46 1.76 5.68
C GLU A 30 2.02 3.23 5.61
N LYS A 31 2.93 4.16 5.30
CA LYS A 31 2.57 5.55 5.03
C LYS A 31 1.59 5.64 3.86
N ARG A 32 1.84 4.91 2.76
CA ARG A 32 0.92 4.86 1.62
C ARG A 32 -0.43 4.25 1.98
N LEU A 33 -0.44 3.16 2.74
CA LEU A 33 -1.69 2.52 3.18
C LEU A 33 -2.54 3.51 3.99
N ARG A 34 -1.95 4.26 4.92
CA ARG A 34 -2.66 5.29 5.70
C ARG A 34 -3.28 6.37 4.81
N GLN A 35 -2.55 6.86 3.81
CA GLN A 35 -3.10 7.83 2.85
C GLN A 35 -4.31 7.25 2.11
N VAL A 36 -4.16 6.03 1.59
CA VAL A 36 -5.23 5.35 0.84
C VAL A 36 -6.47 5.17 1.71
N GLU A 37 -6.33 4.73 2.95
CA GLU A 37 -7.45 4.58 3.87
C GLU A 37 -8.07 5.93 4.21
N TYR A 38 -7.26 6.97 4.45
CA TYR A 38 -7.78 8.33 4.66
C TYR A 38 -8.70 8.78 3.51
N PHE A 39 -8.24 8.64 2.26
CA PHE A 39 -9.05 9.04 1.10
C PHE A 39 -10.30 8.18 0.86
N LYS A 40 -10.31 6.92 1.31
CA LYS A 40 -11.51 6.07 1.22
C LYS A 40 -12.60 6.44 2.22
N HIS A 41 -12.21 6.89 3.42
CA HIS A 41 -13.14 7.18 4.51
C HIS A 41 -13.54 8.67 4.59
N LYS A 42 -12.78 9.56 3.95
CA LYS A 42 -13.03 11.01 3.93
C LYS A 42 -13.57 11.54 2.60
N GLY A 43 -13.67 10.71 1.57
CA GLY A 43 -14.13 11.06 0.23
C GLY A 43 -15.56 10.64 -0.03
#